data_AF-A0A5P9PRX4-F1
#
_entry.id   AF-A0A5P9PRX4-F1
#
_cell.length_a   1.000
_cell.length_b   1.000
_cell.length_c   1.000
_cell.angle_alpha   90.00
_cell.angle_beta   90.00
_cell.angle_gamma   90.00
#
_symmetry.space_group_name_H-M   'P 1'
#
loop_
_entity.id
_entity.type
_entity.pdbx_description
1 polymer ?
#
loop_
_entity_poly.entity_id
_entity_poly.type
_entity_poly.pdbx_seq_one_letter_code
_entity_poly.pdbx_strand_id
1 'polypeptide(L)'
;MDEARHEMHGDPEAMRSFAERVAWPDAVADVAVPPAATPCPAGMLACAGFTAADLAATLSLGQFLDETRDDIATLKAAAAVAAADYDATDEAGARAVLGYVIAQD
;
A
#
# COMPACT_ATOMS: atom_id res chain seq x y z
N MET A 1 -2.69 -21.25 4.26
CA MET A 1 -3.85 -20.65 4.93
C MET A 1 -3.34 -19.40 5.61
N ASP A 2 -4.09 -18.33 5.43
CA ASP A 2 -3.67 -16.94 5.46
C ASP A 2 -3.58 -16.44 6.92
N GLU A 3 -2.38 -16.45 7.51
CA GLU A 3 -2.13 -15.98 8.88
C GLU A 3 -2.59 -14.53 9.08
N ALA A 4 -2.46 -13.69 8.05
CA ALA A 4 -2.92 -12.30 8.07
C ALA A 4 -4.46 -12.19 8.19
N ARG A 5 -5.21 -13.11 7.58
CA ARG A 5 -6.67 -13.20 7.76
C ARG A 5 -7.08 -13.71 9.15
N HIS A 6 -6.18 -14.39 9.88
CA HIS A 6 -6.47 -14.89 11.23
C HIS A 6 -6.07 -13.89 12.32
N GLU A 7 -5.11 -13.00 12.07
CA GLU A 7 -4.74 -11.91 13.00
C GLU A 7 -5.81 -10.81 13.09
N MET A 8 -6.61 -10.59 12.03
CA MET A 8 -7.54 -9.44 11.92
C MET A 8 -8.98 -9.71 12.40
N HIS A 9 -9.27 -10.75 13.20
CA HIS A 9 -10.64 -11.09 13.68
C HIS A 9 -11.22 -10.08 14.67
N GLY A 10 -11.40 -8.83 14.25
CA GLY A 10 -11.90 -7.75 15.08
C GLY A 10 -10.90 -7.26 16.14
N ASP A 11 -9.62 -7.60 16.03
CA ASP A 11 -8.55 -7.07 16.90
C ASP A 11 -8.03 -5.73 16.33
N PRO A 12 -8.35 -4.58 16.98
CA PRO A 12 -7.94 -3.26 16.50
C PRO A 12 -6.42 -3.03 16.61
N GLU A 13 -5.74 -3.70 17.55
CA GLU A 13 -4.29 -3.59 17.70
C GLU A 13 -3.57 -4.33 16.56
N ALA A 14 -4.03 -5.54 16.22
CA ALA A 14 -3.50 -6.28 15.08
C ALA A 14 -3.67 -5.51 13.75
N MET A 15 -4.80 -4.82 13.56
CA MET A 15 -5.03 -3.96 12.39
C MET A 15 -4.08 -2.76 12.34
N ARG A 16 -3.83 -2.11 13.48
CA ARG A 16 -2.85 -1.02 13.59
C ARG A 16 -1.43 -1.52 13.29
N SER A 17 -1.05 -2.65 13.88
CA SER A 17 0.26 -3.28 13.64
C SER A 17 0.44 -3.67 12.17
N PHE A 18 -0.60 -4.21 11.52
CA PHE A 18 -0.57 -4.48 10.08
C PHE A 18 -0.32 -3.20 9.27
N ALA A 19 -1.03 -2.11 9.57
CA ALA A 19 -0.85 -0.84 8.85
C ALA A 19 0.57 -0.24 9.03
N GLU A 20 1.21 -0.46 10.17
CA GLU A 20 2.60 -0.08 10.44
C GLU A 20 3.61 -0.96 9.69
N ARG A 21 3.37 -2.28 9.65
CA ARG A 21 4.25 -3.26 8.98
C ARG A 21 4.23 -3.13 7.45
N VAL A 22 3.08 -2.81 6.87
CA VAL A 22 2.99 -2.54 5.44
C VAL A 22 3.75 -1.23 5.20
N ALA A 23 4.92 -1.26 4.58
CA ALA A 23 5.69 -0.06 4.28
C ALA A 23 6.03 -0.05 2.78
N TRP A 24 5.99 1.16 2.19
CA TRP A 24 6.54 1.35 0.86
C TRP A 24 8.06 1.18 0.95
N PRO A 25 8.70 0.33 0.14
CA PRO A 25 10.14 0.19 0.20
C PRO A 25 10.82 1.44 -0.36
N ASP A 26 11.72 2.05 0.42
CA ASP A 26 12.45 3.26 0.01
C ASP A 26 13.22 3.07 -1.31
N ALA A 27 13.68 1.84 -1.58
CA ALA A 27 14.41 1.48 -2.81
C ALA A 27 13.60 1.65 -4.10
N VAL A 28 12.27 1.78 -4.03
CA VAL A 28 11.41 1.98 -5.20
C VAL A 28 11.36 3.45 -5.64
N ALA A 29 11.72 4.39 -4.75
CA ALA A 29 11.81 5.81 -5.09
C ALA A 29 12.92 6.11 -6.12
N ASP A 30 13.88 5.19 -6.28
CA ASP A 30 15.04 5.31 -7.17
C ASP A 30 14.83 4.67 -8.55
N VAL A 31 13.61 4.22 -8.90
CA VAL A 31 13.28 3.88 -10.29
C VAL A 31 13.21 5.17 -11.08
N ALA A 32 14.39 5.68 -11.42
CA ALA A 32 14.58 6.91 -12.15
C ALA A 32 13.90 6.79 -13.50
N VAL A 33 13.26 7.90 -13.92
CA VAL A 33 12.84 8.12 -15.30
C VAL A 33 13.99 7.65 -16.20
N PRO A 34 13.74 6.72 -17.14
CA PRO A 34 14.79 6.10 -17.94
C PRO A 34 15.65 7.19 -18.59
N PRO A 35 16.98 6.99 -18.67
CA PRO A 35 17.86 7.97 -19.29
C PRO A 35 17.35 8.26 -20.70
N ALA A 36 17.37 9.55 -21.09
CA ALA A 36 16.89 9.98 -22.40
C ALA A 36 17.46 9.07 -23.50
N ALA A 37 16.58 8.60 -24.39
CA ALA A 37 16.89 7.63 -25.43
C ALA A 37 18.21 8.00 -26.10
N THR A 38 19.25 7.19 -25.88
CA THR A 38 20.56 7.46 -26.46
C THR A 38 20.49 7.15 -27.95
N PRO A 39 20.84 8.09 -28.85
CA PRO A 39 20.72 7.83 -30.28
C PRO A 39 21.63 6.67 -30.68
N CYS A 40 21.04 5.63 -31.26
CA CYS A 40 21.79 4.45 -31.70
C CYS A 40 22.82 4.84 -32.77
N PRO A 41 24.09 4.44 -32.60
CA PRO A 41 25.10 4.68 -33.63
C PRO A 41 24.73 3.93 -34.93
N ALA A 42 24.86 4.64 -36.05
CA ALA A 42 24.74 4.12 -37.42
C ALA A 42 23.35 3.66 -37.92
N GLY A 43 22.24 4.20 -37.40
CA GLY A 43 20.92 4.01 -38.05
C GLY A 43 20.40 2.57 -38.06
N MET A 44 20.93 1.71 -37.18
CA MET A 44 20.46 0.33 -37.04
C MET A 44 19.04 0.33 -36.44
N LEU A 45 18.05 0.09 -37.31
CA LEU A 45 16.62 0.01 -36.95
C LEU A 45 16.33 -0.94 -35.78
N ALA A 46 17.11 -2.03 -35.67
CA ALA A 46 16.99 -2.98 -34.55
C ALA A 46 17.30 -2.33 -33.20
N CYS A 47 18.36 -1.50 -33.13
CA CYS A 47 18.75 -0.82 -31.89
C CYS A 47 17.67 0.20 -31.46
N ALA A 48 17.10 0.95 -32.41
CA ALA A 48 16.00 1.87 -32.12
C ALA A 48 14.75 1.16 -31.56
N GLY A 49 14.44 -0.04 -32.07
CA GLY A 49 13.35 -0.88 -31.56
C GLY A 49 13.59 -1.36 -30.14
N PHE A 50 14.80 -1.84 -29.82
CA PHE A 50 15.16 -2.27 -28.46
C PHE A 50 15.10 -1.11 -27.46
N THR A 51 15.63 0.07 -27.82
CA THR A 51 15.58 1.24 -26.93
C THR A 51 14.15 1.74 -26.69
N ALA A 52 13.28 1.66 -27.71
CA ALA A 52 11.89 2.05 -27.56
C ALA A 52 11.10 1.06 -26.68
N ALA A 53 11.35 -0.25 -26.84
CA ALA A 53 10.74 -1.28 -26.00
C ALA A 53 11.18 -1.18 -24.54
N ASP A 54 12.48 -0.93 -24.30
CA ASP A 54 13.05 -0.74 -22.97
C ASP A 54 12.48 0.50 -22.27
N LEU A 55 12.36 1.62 -23.00
CA LEU A 55 11.70 2.84 -22.53
C LEU A 55 10.24 2.58 -22.16
N ALA A 56 9.47 1.91 -23.03
CA ALA A 56 8.07 1.59 -22.77
C ALA A 56 7.89 0.68 -21.55
N ALA A 57 8.74 -0.34 -21.40
CA ALA A 57 8.74 -1.22 -20.23
C ALA A 57 9.06 -0.46 -18.94
N THR A 58 10.05 0.43 -18.97
CA THR A 58 10.42 1.25 -17.81
C THR A 58 9.32 2.22 -17.41
N LEU A 59 8.67 2.88 -18.37
CA LEU A 59 7.53 3.75 -18.10
C LEU A 59 6.34 2.99 -17.51
N SER A 60 6.03 1.81 -18.06
CA SER A 60 4.97 0.94 -17.54
C SER A 60 5.27 0.45 -16.12
N LEU A 61 6.54 0.12 -15.83
CA LEU A 61 6.96 -0.24 -14.49
C LEU A 61 6.82 0.95 -13.53
N GLY A 62 7.27 2.14 -13.95
CA GLY A 62 7.12 3.37 -13.15
C GLY A 62 5.66 3.66 -12.80
N GLN A 63 4.75 3.55 -13.77
CA GLN A 63 3.32 3.73 -13.54
C GLN A 63 2.75 2.68 -12.57
N PHE A 64 3.08 1.40 -12.76
CA PHE A 64 2.64 0.33 -11.87
C PHE A 64 3.09 0.56 -10.43
N LEU A 65 4.33 1.02 -10.24
CA LEU A 65 4.85 1.33 -8.90
C LEU A 65 4.14 2.53 -8.28
N ASP A 66 3.83 3.57 -9.05
CA ASP A 66 3.07 4.73 -8.55
C ASP A 66 1.65 4.31 -8.11
N GLU A 67 0.94 3.54 -8.94
CA GLU A 67 -0.37 2.98 -8.59
C GLU A 67 -0.30 2.09 -7.35
N THR A 68 0.71 1.23 -7.25
CA THR A 68 0.90 0.36 -6.07
C THR A 68 1.16 1.17 -4.79
N ARG A 69 1.84 2.31 -4.89
CA ARG A 69 2.11 3.19 -3.75
C ARG A 69 0.80 3.77 -3.21
N ASP A 70 -0.07 4.24 -4.10
CA ASP A 70 -1.38 4.77 -3.74
C ASP A 70 -2.31 3.68 -3.17
N ASP A 71 -2.26 2.46 -3.72
CA ASP A 71 -3.01 1.32 -3.21
C ASP A 71 -2.55 0.93 -1.79
N ILE A 72 -1.24 0.94 -1.52
CA ILE A 72 -0.70 0.70 -0.17
C ILE A 72 -1.17 1.78 0.81
N ALA A 73 -1.14 3.06 0.41
CA ALA A 73 -1.64 4.15 1.24
C ALA A 73 -3.14 4.00 1.54
N THR A 74 -3.92 3.62 0.53
CA THR A 74 -5.35 3.34 0.65
C THR A 74 -5.62 2.17 1.61
N LEU A 75 -4.85 1.08 1.49
CA LEU A 75 -4.97 -0.08 2.37
C LEU A 75 -4.70 0.27 3.84
N LYS A 76 -3.67 1.10 4.10
CA LYS A 76 -3.39 1.60 5.46
C LYS A 76 -4.54 2.41 6.03
N ALA A 77 -5.07 3.33 5.23
CA ALA A 77 -6.20 4.16 5.64
C ALA A 77 -7.43 3.30 5.95
N ALA A 78 -7.72 2.29 5.11
CA ALA A 78 -8.81 1.35 5.34
C ALA A 78 -8.63 0.55 6.64
N ALA A 79 -7.41 0.05 6.91
CA ALA A 79 -7.11 -0.66 8.15
C ALA A 79 -7.29 0.22 9.41
N ALA A 80 -6.87 1.48 9.34
CA ALA A 80 -7.06 2.43 10.45
C ALA A 80 -8.55 2.75 10.70
N VAL A 81 -9.34 2.95 9.63
CA VAL A 81 -10.78 3.17 9.74
C VAL A 81 -11.48 1.93 10.33
N ALA A 82 -11.12 0.73 9.86
CA ALA A 82 -11.67 -0.51 10.40
C ALA A 82 -11.35 -0.67 11.89
N ALA A 83 -10.11 -0.41 12.32
CA ALA A 83 -9.73 -0.48 13.73
C ALA A 83 -10.61 0.47 14.60
N ALA A 84 -10.81 1.71 14.15
CA ALA A 84 -11.64 2.67 14.87
C ALA A 84 -13.12 2.26 14.94
N ASP A 85 -13.65 1.63 13.88
CA ASP A 85 -15.03 1.14 13.85
C ASP A 85 -15.25 -0.05 14.80
N TYR A 86 -14.25 -0.95 14.89
CA TYR A 86 -14.25 -2.05 15.87
C TYR A 86 -14.20 -1.51 17.31
N ASP A 87 -13.29 -0.58 17.62
CA ASP A 87 -13.21 0.05 18.95
C ASP A 87 -14.56 0.70 19.35
N ALA A 88 -15.18 1.46 18.43
CA ALA A 88 -16.46 2.10 18.68
C ALA A 88 -17.61 1.10 18.89
N THR A 89 -17.60 0.00 18.13
CA THR A 89 -18.60 -1.07 18.23
C THR A 89 -18.44 -1.85 19.54
N ASP A 90 -17.20 -2.14 19.95
CA ASP A 90 -16.91 -2.82 21.21
C ASP A 90 -17.33 -1.96 22.41
N GLU A 91 -17.05 -0.65 22.38
CA GLU A 91 -17.53 0.28 23.40
C GLU A 91 -19.06 0.32 23.45
N ALA A 92 -19.73 0.41 22.30
CA ALA A 92 -21.19 0.41 22.23
C ALA A 92 -21.79 -0.91 22.75
N GLY A 93 -21.18 -2.04 22.41
CA GLY A 93 -21.53 -3.37 22.90
C GLY A 93 -21.34 -3.49 24.42
N ALA A 94 -20.22 -3.03 24.95
CA ALA A 94 -19.94 -3.00 26.38
C ALA A 94 -20.98 -2.15 27.13
N ARG A 95 -21.31 -0.95 26.61
CA ARG A 95 -22.37 -0.09 27.16
C ARG A 95 -23.74 -0.77 27.13
N ALA A 96 -24.08 -1.47 26.05
CA ALA A 96 -25.36 -2.16 25.91
C ALA A 96 -25.49 -3.36 26.87
N VAL A 97 -24.40 -4.10 27.11
CA VAL A 97 -24.39 -5.28 28.00
C VAL A 97 -24.32 -4.88 29.48
N LEU A 98 -23.49 -3.89 29.82
CA LEU A 98 -23.25 -3.48 31.21
C LEU A 98 -24.20 -2.37 31.69
N GLY A 99 -25.02 -1.81 30.80
CA GLY A 99 -26.04 -0.82 31.12
C GLY A 99 -25.52 0.59 31.46
N TYR A 100 -24.25 0.76 31.84
CA TYR A 100 -23.50 2.02 32.00
C TYR A 100 -22.10 1.62 32.49
N VAL A 101 -21.00 2.08 31.88
CA VAL A 101 -19.65 1.90 32.47
C VAL A 101 -18.97 3.25 32.63
N ILE A 102 -19.17 3.80 33.84
CA ILE A 102 -18.29 4.68 34.61
C ILE A 102 -17.65 5.87 33.86
N ALA A 103 -18.16 7.06 34.17
CA ALA A 103 -17.44 8.32 34.01
C ALA A 103 -16.06 8.23 34.67
N GLN A 104 -15.01 8.59 33.93
CA GLN A 104 -13.69 8.86 34.49
C GLN A 104 -13.54 10.39 34.49
N ASP A 105 -13.45 10.96 35.70
CA ASP A 105 -12.99 12.33 35.96
C ASP A 105 -11.55 12.56 35.46
#